data_AF-A0AAW0I0J4-F1
#
_entry.id   AF-A0AAW0I0J4-F1
#
_cell.length_a   1.000
_cell.length_b   1.000
_cell.length_c   1.000
_cell.angle_alpha   90.00
_cell.angle_beta   90.00
_cell.angle_gamma   90.00
#
_symmetry.space_group_name_H-M   'P 1'
#
loop_
_entity.id
_entity.type
_entity.pdbx_description
1 polymer ?
#
loop_
_entity_poly.entity_id
_entity_poly.type
_entity_poly.pdbx_seq_one_letter_code
_entity_poly.pdbx_strand_id
1 'polypeptide(L)' 'MAPRDKKPKKSTWKFHLDLTHPIEDKIFDSGNFEQFLQEKVKVNGKTGNLGNAVHIERFKNKNHSCF' A
#
# COMPACT_ATOMS: atom_id res chain seq x y z
N MET A 1 -12.75 39.92 -7.90
CA MET A 1 -12.73 38.74 -7.01
C MET A 1 -12.33 37.53 -7.83
N ALA A 2 -11.13 36.99 -7.66
CA ALA A 2 -10.71 35.76 -8.35
C ALA A 2 -11.19 34.53 -7.56
N PRO A 3 -11.81 33.52 -8.20
CA PRO A 3 -12.18 32.29 -7.53
C PRO A 3 -10.92 31.52 -7.14
N ARG A 4 -10.74 31.27 -5.85
CA ARG A 4 -9.68 30.39 -5.34
C ARG A 4 -10.09 28.96 -5.67
N ASP A 5 -9.47 28.40 -6.70
CA ASP A 5 -9.58 27.00 -7.09
C ASP A 5 -9.13 26.10 -5.93
N LYS A 6 -10.08 25.71 -5.08
CA LYS A 6 -9.84 24.79 -3.98
C LYS A 6 -9.72 23.39 -4.58
N LYS A 7 -8.51 23.03 -5.03
CA LYS A 7 -8.18 21.66 -5.43
C LYS A 7 -8.66 20.69 -4.33
N PRO A 8 -9.57 19.75 -4.63
CA PRO A 8 -10.04 18.79 -3.64
C PRO A 8 -8.81 18.01 -3.14
N LYS A 9 -8.58 18.08 -1.82
CA LYS A 9 -7.54 17.29 -1.17
C LYS A 9 -7.88 15.82 -1.40
N LYS A 10 -7.09 15.15 -2.22
CA LYS A 10 -7.13 13.70 -2.35
C LYS A 10 -6.79 13.14 -0.97
N SER A 11 -7.77 12.54 -0.28
CA SER A 11 -7.50 11.86 0.99
C SER A 11 -6.62 10.65 0.69
N THR A 12 -5.36 10.72 1.10
CA THR A 12 -4.46 9.59 1.11
C THR A 12 -4.71 8.79 2.39
N TRP A 13 -5.14 7.54 2.23
CA TRP A 13 -5.32 6.61 3.35
C TRP A 13 -4.06 5.77 3.46
N LYS A 14 -3.49 5.68 4.66
CA LYS A 14 -2.32 4.87 4.95
C LYS A 14 -2.76 3.71 5.83
N PHE A 15 -2.51 2.49 5.38
CA PHE A 15 -2.75 1.29 6.17
C PHE A 15 -1.41 0.77 6.65
N HIS A 16 -1.36 0.21 7.85
CA HIS A 16 -0.15 -0.44 8.32
C HIS A 16 -0.47 -1.89 8.66
N LEU A 17 0.36 -2.81 8.19
CA LEU A 17 0.26 -4.22 8.51
C LEU A 17 1.52 -4.64 9.25
N ASP A 18 1.38 -4.94 10.54
CA ASP A 18 2.44 -5.57 11.32
C ASP A 18 2.45 -7.06 11.02
N LEU A 19 3.50 -7.50 10.33
CA LEU A 19 3.69 -8.89 9.93
C LEU A 19 4.86 -9.51 10.68
N THR A 20 5.29 -8.89 11.78
CA THR A 20 6.54 -9.24 12.48
C THR A 20 6.50 -10.68 13.03
N HIS A 21 5.41 -11.03 13.70
CA HIS A 21 5.21 -12.34 14.31
C HIS A 21 5.11 -13.50 13.28
N PRO A 22 4.27 -13.42 12.24
CA PRO A 22 4.16 -14.52 11.26
C PRO A 22 5.36 -14.60 10.29
N ILE A 23 6.12 -13.51 10.10
CA ILE A 23 7.40 -13.52 9.37
C ILE A 23 8.48 -14.25 10.19
N GLU A 24 8.57 -13.96 11.49
CA GLU A 24 9.54 -14.60 12.39
C GLU A 24 9.28 -16.11 12.52
N ASP A 25 8.00 -16.49 12.60
CA ASP A 25 7.56 -17.88 12.60
C ASP A 25 7.71 -18.57 11.21
N LYS A 26 8.17 -17.83 10.19
CA LYS A 26 8.38 -18.28 8.80
C LYS A 26 7.14 -18.83 8.09
N ILE A 27 5.96 -18.60 8.64
CA ILE A 27 4.67 -19.00 8.04
C ILE A 27 4.16 -18.00 6.99
N PHE A 28 4.79 -16.82 6.90
CA PHE A 28 4.36 -15.75 6.01
C PHE A 28 5.51 -15.22 5.16
N ASP A 29 5.27 -15.11 3.84
CA ASP A 29 6.22 -14.52 2.90
C ASP A 29 5.76 -13.12 2.47
N SER A 30 6.48 -12.10 2.96
CA SER A 30 6.17 -10.70 2.62
C SER A 30 6.51 -10.34 1.17
N GLY A 31 7.36 -11.10 0.48
CA GLY A 31 7.66 -10.84 -0.94
C GLY A 31 6.48 -11.25 -1.83
N ASN A 32 5.97 -12.47 -1.60
CA ASN A 32 4.80 -12.98 -2.28
C ASN A 32 3.54 -12.18 -1.94
N PHE A 33 3.41 -11.71 -0.69
CA PHE A 33 2.28 -10.87 -0.29
C PHE A 33 2.26 -9.50 -0.98
N GLU A 34 3.41 -8.86 -1.17
CA GLU A 34 3.51 -7.60 -1.91
C GLU A 34 3.04 -7.77 -3.36
N GLN A 35 3.55 -8.79 -4.05
CA GLN A 35 3.14 -9.12 -5.41
C GLN A 35 1.65 -9.46 -5.49
N PHE A 36 1.15 -10.24 -4.53
CA PHE A 36 -0.27 -10.55 -4.42
C PHE A 36 -1.13 -9.29 -4.25
N LEU A 37 -0.74 -8.35 -3.40
CA LEU A 37 -1.46 -7.08 -3.27
C LEU A 37 -1.43 -6.29 -4.57
N GLN A 38 -0.30 -6.25 -5.28
CA GLN A 38 -0.21 -5.57 -6.56
C GLN A 38 -1.16 -6.19 -7.62
N GLU A 39 -1.29 -7.51 -7.63
CA GLU A 39 -2.16 -8.23 -8.57
C GLU A 39 -3.63 -8.27 -8.15
N LYS A 40 -3.94 -8.12 -6.86
CA LYS A 40 -5.31 -8.21 -6.33
C LYS A 40 -5.95 -6.86 -6.09
N VAL A 41 -5.18 -5.82 -5.78
CA VAL A 41 -5.73 -4.49 -5.53
C VAL A 41 -6.25 -3.92 -6.85
N LYS A 42 -7.56 -3.67 -6.87
CA LYS A 42 -8.30 -3.10 -7.99
C LYS A 42 -8.50 -1.62 -7.74
N VAL A 43 -8.03 -0.78 -8.65
CA VAL A 43 -8.36 0.65 -8.66
C VAL A 43 -9.44 0.87 -9.71
N ASN A 44 -10.60 1.35 -9.28
CA ASN A 44 -11.73 1.66 -10.17
C ASN A 44 -12.18 0.47 -11.05
N GLY A 45 -12.13 -0.76 -10.50
CA GLY A 45 -12.54 -1.99 -11.17
C GLY A 45 -11.47 -2.66 -12.05
N LYS A 46 -10.26 -2.10 -12.17
CA LYS A 46 -9.14 -2.71 -12.92
C LYS A 46 -7.93 -2.96 -12.03
N THR A 47 -7.34 -4.14 -12.19
CA THR A 47 -6.08 -4.55 -11.55
C THR A 47 -4.87 -4.16 -12.39
N GLY A 48 -3.70 -4.01 -11.77
CA GLY A 48 -2.43 -3.69 -12.45
C GLY A 48 -2.22 -2.21 -12.78
N ASN A 49 -3.18 -1.32 -12.50
CA ASN A 49 -3.04 0.13 -12.73
C ASN A 49 -2.94 0.91 -11.40
N LEU A 50 -1.99 0.51 -10.56
CA LEU A 50 -1.79 1.06 -9.22
C LEU A 50 -1.12 2.44 -9.24
N GLY A 51 -0.32 2.71 -10.28
CA GLY A 51 0.22 4.04 -10.63
C GLY A 51 0.56 4.92 -9.43
N ASN A 52 -0.06 6.09 -9.34
CA ASN A 52 0.02 7.03 -8.22
C ASN A 52 -1.14 6.87 -7.20
N ALA A 53 -2.00 5.88 -7.39
CA ALA A 53 -3.22 5.71 -6.58
C ALA A 53 -2.98 4.84 -5.35
N VAL A 54 -2.17 3.79 -5.49
CA VAL A 54 -1.81 2.87 -4.40
C VAL A 54 -0.31 2.63 -4.45
N HIS A 55 0.37 3.00 -3.37
CA HIS A 55 1.78 2.70 -3.15
C HIS A 55 1.84 1.54 -2.16
N ILE A 56 2.49 0.44 -2.55
CA ILE A 56 2.71 -0.72 -1.69
C ILE A 56 4.22 -0.81 -1.52
N GLU A 57 4.72 -0.70 -0.29
CA GLU A 57 6.15 -0.68 -0.03
C GLU A 57 6.52 -1.59 1.14
N ARG A 58 7.37 -2.58 0.87
CA ARG A 58 8.00 -3.40 1.90
C ARG A 58 9.20 -2.69 2.52
N PHE A 59 9.02 -2.16 3.74
CA PHE A 59 10.14 -1.65 4.53
C PHE A 59 10.98 -2.79 5.13
N LYS A 60 12.06 -3.14 4.44
CA LYS A 60 13.02 -4.17 4.87
C LYS A 60 14.09 -3.56 5.79
N ASN A 61 13.70 -2.91 6.89
CA ASN A 61 14.65 -2.31 7.83
C ASN A 61 14.35 -2.66 9.29
N LYS A 62 14.85 -3.83 9.71
CA LYS A 62 15.05 -4.36 11.08
C LYS A 62 13.95 -4.24 12.16
N ASN A 63 12.83 -3.55 11.94
CA ASN A 63 11.61 -3.57 12.74
C ASN A 63 10.44 -3.28 11.76
N HIS A 64 9.68 -4.31 11.41
CA HIS A 64 9.09 -4.46 10.07
C HIS A 64 7.62 -4.01 10.02
N SER A 65 7.38 -2.70 9.94
CA SER A 65 6.04 -2.13 9.66
C SER A 65 5.83 -1.98 8.15
N CYS A 66 4.82 -2.66 7.59
CA CYS A 66 4.45 -2.54 6.18
C CYS A 66 3.45 -1.38 6.02
N PHE A 67 3.67 -0.47 5.06
CA PHE A 67 2.76 0.61 4.66
C PHE A 67 2.01 0.26 3.37
#